data_AF-A0A847G287-F1
#
_entry.id   AF-A0A847G287-F1
#
_cell.length_a   1.000
_cell.length_b   1.000
_cell.length_c   1.000
_cell.angle_alpha   90.00
_cell.angle_beta   90.00
_cell.angle_gamma   90.00
#
_symmetry.space_group_name_H-M   'P 1'
#
loop_
_entity.id
_entity.type
_entity.pdbx_description
1 polymer ?
#
loop_
_entity_poly.entity_id
_entity_poly.type
_entity_poly.pdbx_seq_one_letter_code
_entity_poly.pdbx_strand_id
1 'polypeptide(L)'
;MSVDPAWSITAFILTAGVIIGYLLGEKSPLFKVISYLFIGIAAGYAAVVVIFQVIYPRLLVPFLYPSLGFSRTMAMVPLALGVLLLFKAIPRLSKIGNLATGVIVGAAAGVIIGGAVLGTLFSQARAAVNLFDPELGVQTGRLVDAIFMLIGTITTLMYFQFGGVRRTGRPVERPKATRFFVGVGKFFIAVTLGALFAGVISASMAVLAERLGFLVQTATSWFR
;
A
#
# COMPACT_ATOMS: atom_id res chain seq x y z
N MET A 1 -16.97 -24.25 12.65
CA MET A 1 -17.75 -23.73 11.52
C MET A 1 -17.54 -24.69 10.37
N SER A 2 -18.53 -25.52 10.04
CA SER A 2 -18.47 -26.40 8.87
C SER A 2 -18.39 -25.52 7.63
N VAL A 3 -17.21 -25.45 7.01
CA VAL A 3 -17.03 -24.77 5.74
C VAL A 3 -17.90 -25.49 4.72
N ASP A 4 -18.77 -24.78 3.99
CA ASP A 4 -19.61 -25.46 2.99
C ASP A 4 -18.69 -26.21 2.01
N PRO A 5 -19.00 -27.48 1.69
CA PRO A 5 -18.15 -28.30 0.84
C PRO A 5 -17.92 -27.68 -0.55
N ALA A 6 -18.87 -26.88 -1.04
CA ALA A 6 -18.71 -26.13 -2.29
C ALA A 6 -17.58 -25.07 -2.21
N TRP A 7 -17.48 -24.35 -1.09
CA TRP A 7 -16.44 -23.34 -0.89
C TRP A 7 -15.07 -23.96 -0.69
N SER A 8 -14.97 -25.09 0.01
CA SER A 8 -13.69 -25.80 0.19
C SER A 8 -13.17 -26.37 -1.13
N ILE A 9 -14.05 -26.96 -1.96
CA ILE A 9 -13.69 -27.44 -3.31
C ILE A 9 -13.21 -26.30 -4.19
N THR A 10 -13.93 -25.17 -4.20
CA THR A 10 -13.55 -24.00 -5.00
C THR A 10 -12.20 -23.44 -4.57
N ALA A 11 -11.97 -23.29 -3.27
CA ALA A 11 -10.71 -22.82 -2.71
C ALA A 11 -9.55 -23.79 -3.03
N PHE A 12 -9.80 -25.11 -2.99
CA PHE A 12 -8.83 -26.13 -3.36
C PHE A 12 -8.44 -26.03 -4.83
N ILE A 13 -9.41 -25.96 -5.75
CA ILE A 13 -9.16 -25.87 -7.20
C ILE A 13 -8.38 -24.61 -7.53
N LEU A 14 -8.77 -23.45 -6.98
CA LEU A 14 -8.06 -22.19 -7.23
C LEU A 14 -6.63 -22.21 -6.68
N THR A 15 -6.44 -22.71 -5.46
CA THR A 15 -5.10 -22.78 -4.83
C THR A 15 -4.19 -23.76 -5.57
N ALA A 16 -4.69 -24.97 -5.87
CA ALA A 16 -3.94 -25.96 -6.63
C ALA A 16 -3.62 -25.46 -8.04
N GLY A 17 -4.59 -24.85 -8.72
CA GLY A 17 -4.44 -24.30 -10.07
C GLY A 17 -3.38 -23.21 -10.15
N VAL A 18 -3.26 -22.34 -9.13
CA VAL A 18 -2.20 -21.33 -9.06
C VAL A 18 -0.82 -21.96 -8.85
N ILE A 19 -0.69 -22.89 -7.91
CA ILE A 19 0.60 -23.54 -7.60
C ILE A 19 1.10 -24.35 -8.81
N ILE A 20 0.23 -25.16 -9.40
CA ILE A 20 0.54 -25.96 -10.60
C ILE A 20 0.79 -25.05 -11.80
N GLY A 21 0.00 -23.99 -11.97
CA GLY A 21 0.16 -23.00 -13.02
C GLY A 21 1.51 -22.28 -12.96
N TYR A 22 2.01 -21.99 -11.76
CA TYR A 22 3.34 -21.43 -11.55
C TYR A 22 4.46 -22.44 -11.87
N LEU A 23 4.33 -23.70 -11.45
CA LEU A 23 5.28 -24.79 -11.72
C LEU A 23 5.43 -25.12 -13.21
N LEU A 24 4.31 -25.08 -13.96
CA LEU A 24 4.29 -25.29 -15.41
C LEU A 24 4.80 -24.08 -16.22
N GLY A 25 5.15 -22.99 -15.54
CA GLY A 25 5.58 -21.73 -16.12
C GLY A 25 4.41 -20.79 -16.46
N GLU A 26 4.67 -19.48 -16.41
CA GLU A 26 3.71 -18.38 -16.58
C GLU A 26 2.87 -18.44 -17.87
N LYS A 27 3.29 -19.25 -18.85
CA LYS A 27 2.54 -19.48 -20.10
C LYS A 27 1.34 -20.42 -19.92
N SER A 28 1.20 -21.09 -18.78
CA SER A 28 0.07 -21.98 -18.51
C SER A 28 -1.26 -21.23 -18.61
N PRO A 29 -2.24 -21.73 -19.40
CA PRO A 29 -3.54 -21.08 -19.55
C PRO A 29 -4.31 -21.03 -18.22
N LEU A 30 -4.11 -22.00 -17.33
CA LEU A 30 -4.79 -22.07 -16.02
C LEU A 30 -4.43 -20.89 -15.12
N PHE A 31 -3.14 -20.54 -15.03
CA PHE A 31 -2.70 -19.41 -14.23
C PHE A 31 -3.34 -18.10 -14.72
N LYS A 32 -3.34 -17.87 -16.04
CA LYS A 32 -3.93 -16.68 -16.66
C LYS A 32 -5.43 -16.57 -16.40
N VAL A 33 -6.18 -17.66 -16.56
CA VAL A 33 -7.63 -17.67 -16.30
C VAL A 33 -7.92 -17.30 -14.85
N ILE A 34 -7.21 -17.88 -13.89
CA ILE A 34 -7.40 -17.57 -12.47
C ILE A 34 -7.03 -16.12 -12.17
N SER A 35 -5.92 -15.61 -12.72
CA SER A 35 -5.54 -14.21 -12.55
C SER A 35 -6.58 -13.25 -13.14
N TYR A 36 -7.09 -13.51 -14.35
CA TYR A 36 -8.13 -12.69 -14.97
C TYR A 36 -9.46 -12.76 -14.21
N LEU A 37 -9.83 -13.94 -13.70
CA LEU A 37 -11.00 -14.09 -12.83
C LEU A 37 -10.85 -13.23 -11.57
N PHE A 38 -9.70 -13.30 -10.89
CA PHE A 38 -9.42 -12.51 -9.70
C PHE A 38 -9.49 -11.00 -9.98
N ILE A 39 -8.85 -10.55 -11.07
CA ILE A 39 -8.89 -9.15 -11.51
C ILE A 39 -10.33 -8.73 -11.82
N GLY A 40 -11.11 -9.57 -12.49
CA GLY A 40 -12.51 -9.31 -12.81
C GLY A 40 -13.38 -9.16 -11.56
N ILE A 41 -13.23 -10.06 -10.58
CA ILE A 41 -13.94 -9.97 -9.30
C ILE A 41 -13.55 -8.69 -8.54
N ALA A 42 -12.25 -8.38 -8.47
CA ALA A 42 -11.77 -7.17 -7.83
C ALA A 42 -12.32 -5.89 -8.49
N ALA A 43 -12.35 -5.85 -9.83
CA ALA A 43 -12.92 -4.75 -10.58
C ALA A 43 -14.44 -4.63 -10.39
N GLY A 44 -15.16 -5.76 -10.35
CA GLY A 44 -16.60 -5.80 -10.07
C GLY A 44 -16.92 -5.29 -8.67
N TYR A 45 -16.19 -5.74 -7.66
CA TYR A 45 -16.33 -5.23 -6.29
C TYR A 45 -16.07 -3.72 -6.22
N ALA A 46 -14.98 -3.26 -6.83
CA ALA A 46 -14.66 -1.83 -6.89
C ALA A 46 -15.78 -1.02 -7.57
N ALA A 47 -16.36 -1.53 -8.66
CA ALA A 47 -17.48 -0.89 -9.34
C ALA A 47 -18.72 -0.78 -8.44
N VAL A 48 -19.08 -1.85 -7.73
CA VAL A 48 -20.21 -1.85 -6.77
C VAL A 48 -19.97 -0.82 -5.68
N VAL A 49 -18.78 -0.80 -5.08
CA VAL A 49 -18.42 0.18 -4.05
C VAL A 49 -18.54 1.61 -4.57
N VAL A 50 -18.02 1.90 -5.76
CA VAL A 50 -18.13 3.23 -6.36
C VAL A 50 -19.58 3.61 -6.64
N ILE A 51 -20.39 2.70 -7.18
CA ILE A 51 -21.80 2.97 -7.48
C ILE A 51 -22.58 3.30 -6.20
N PHE A 52 -22.49 2.43 -5.18
CA PHE A 52 -23.35 2.55 -3.99
C PHE A 52 -22.81 3.50 -2.92
N GLN A 53 -21.49 3.67 -2.81
CA GLN A 53 -20.88 4.53 -1.79
C GLN A 53 -20.50 5.91 -2.31
N VAL A 54 -20.39 6.09 -3.64
CA VAL A 54 -19.98 7.38 -4.24
C VAL A 54 -21.06 7.93 -5.15
N ILE A 55 -21.39 7.25 -6.26
CA ILE A 55 -22.29 7.79 -7.29
C ILE A 55 -23.70 8.00 -6.74
N TYR A 56 -24.31 6.96 -6.17
CA TYR A 56 -25.67 7.04 -5.66
C TYR A 56 -25.83 8.12 -4.57
N PRO A 57 -25.06 8.11 -3.46
CA PRO A 57 -25.26 9.08 -2.38
C PRO A 57 -24.78 10.49 -2.72
N ARG A 58 -23.71 10.65 -3.52
CA ARG A 58 -23.13 11.98 -3.79
C ARG A 58 -23.66 12.65 -5.05
N LEU A 59 -24.14 11.87 -6.01
CA LEU A 59 -24.70 12.39 -7.26
C LEU A 59 -26.22 12.29 -7.26
N LEU A 60 -26.80 11.10 -7.14
CA LEU A 60 -28.24 10.89 -7.38
C LEU A 60 -29.14 11.39 -6.23
N VAL A 61 -28.80 11.09 -4.98
CA VAL A 61 -29.62 11.45 -3.80
C VAL A 61 -29.88 12.97 -3.69
N PRO A 62 -28.89 13.88 -3.87
CA PRO A 62 -29.14 15.32 -3.83
C PRO A 62 -30.09 15.87 -4.90
N PHE A 63 -30.24 15.17 -6.04
CA PHE A 63 -31.21 15.55 -7.08
C PHE A 63 -32.60 14.96 -6.82
N LEU A 64 -32.67 13.72 -6.35
CA LEU A 64 -33.91 12.98 -6.11
C LEU A 64 -34.61 13.39 -4.82
N TYR A 65 -33.85 13.73 -3.77
CA TYR A 65 -34.37 14.07 -2.44
C TYR A 65 -33.77 15.40 -1.91
N PRO A 66 -34.16 16.55 -2.48
CA PRO A 66 -33.59 17.85 -2.12
C PRO A 66 -33.93 18.30 -0.69
N SER A 67 -34.97 17.71 -0.07
CA SER A 67 -35.47 18.05 1.26
C SER A 67 -34.63 17.50 2.41
N LEU A 68 -33.66 16.60 2.14
CA LEU A 68 -32.84 15.93 3.17
C LEU A 68 -31.61 16.75 3.61
N GLY A 69 -31.57 18.07 3.35
CA GLY A 69 -30.47 18.95 3.75
C GLY A 69 -29.21 18.85 2.89
N PHE A 70 -29.23 18.05 1.81
CA PHE A 70 -28.15 18.03 0.82
C PHE A 70 -28.26 19.22 -0.11
N SER A 71 -27.28 20.13 -0.07
CA SER A 71 -27.27 21.27 -0.97
C SER A 71 -27.09 20.81 -2.42
N ARG A 72 -28.14 20.95 -3.23
CA ARG A 72 -28.13 20.66 -4.67
C ARG A 72 -26.96 21.35 -5.40
N THR A 73 -26.51 22.51 -4.92
CA THR A 73 -25.39 23.26 -5.50
C THR A 73 -24.04 22.56 -5.30
N MET A 74 -23.84 21.83 -4.20
CA MET A 74 -22.61 21.05 -3.99
C MET A 74 -22.53 19.82 -4.90
N ALA A 75 -23.66 19.21 -5.23
CA ALA A 75 -23.73 18.06 -6.15
C ALA A 75 -23.52 18.46 -7.63
N MET A 76 -23.70 19.74 -7.97
CA MET A 76 -23.45 20.24 -9.33
C MET A 76 -21.98 20.16 -9.72
N VAL A 77 -21.05 20.37 -8.78
CA VAL A 77 -19.60 20.31 -9.04
C VAL A 77 -19.15 18.91 -9.50
N PRO A 78 -19.41 17.80 -8.77
CA PRO A 78 -19.05 16.47 -9.23
C PRO A 78 -19.83 16.06 -10.50
N LEU A 79 -21.06 16.55 -10.70
CA LEU A 79 -21.80 16.31 -11.94
C LEU A 79 -21.12 16.97 -13.14
N ALA A 80 -20.76 18.25 -13.02
CA ALA A 80 -20.06 19.00 -14.06
C ALA A 80 -18.71 18.36 -14.39
N LEU A 81 -17.95 17.96 -13.37
CA LEU A 81 -16.69 17.24 -13.57
C LEU A 81 -16.88 15.86 -14.21
N GLY A 82 -17.95 15.13 -13.84
CA GLY A 82 -18.31 13.85 -14.45
C GLY A 82 -18.65 13.98 -15.94
N VAL A 83 -19.47 14.95 -16.30
CA VAL A 83 -19.80 15.25 -17.72
C VAL A 83 -18.55 15.64 -18.50
N LEU A 84 -17.72 16.51 -17.91
CA LEU A 84 -16.47 16.95 -18.53
C LEU A 84 -15.48 15.79 -18.71
N LEU A 85 -15.55 14.76 -17.87
CA LEU A 85 -14.78 13.53 -18.03
C LEU A 85 -15.29 12.64 -19.18
N LEU A 86 -16.60 12.61 -19.45
CA LEU A 86 -17.15 11.91 -20.62
C LEU A 86 -16.61 12.47 -21.94
N PHE A 87 -16.32 13.78 -22.00
CA PHE A 87 -15.71 14.41 -23.18
C PHE A 87 -14.32 13.88 -23.52
N LYS A 88 -13.65 13.20 -22.60
CA LYS A 88 -12.37 12.52 -22.87
C LYS A 88 -12.51 11.31 -23.78
N ALA A 89 -13.70 10.69 -23.83
CA ALA A 89 -13.97 9.59 -24.76
C ALA A 89 -14.02 10.05 -26.23
N ILE A 90 -14.17 11.36 -26.47
CA ILE A 90 -14.27 11.95 -27.81
C ILE A 90 -12.98 12.72 -28.11
N PRO A 91 -12.16 12.31 -29.11
CA PRO A 91 -10.84 12.92 -29.38
C PRO A 91 -10.87 14.44 -29.57
N ARG A 92 -11.95 14.99 -30.16
CA ARG A 92 -12.11 16.42 -30.43
C ARG A 92 -12.38 17.27 -29.18
N LEU A 93 -13.05 16.71 -28.17
CA LEU A 93 -13.43 17.41 -26.94
C LEU A 93 -12.50 17.09 -25.75
N SER A 94 -11.52 16.19 -25.96
CA SER A 94 -10.58 15.71 -24.93
C SER A 94 -9.84 16.83 -24.18
N LYS A 95 -9.51 17.94 -24.85
CA LYS A 95 -8.86 19.10 -24.22
C LYS A 95 -9.69 19.69 -23.07
N ILE A 96 -11.02 19.71 -23.21
CA ILE A 96 -11.92 20.21 -22.18
C ILE A 96 -11.90 19.24 -20.99
N GLY A 97 -11.91 17.93 -21.25
CA GLY A 97 -11.84 16.87 -20.23
C GLY A 97 -10.54 16.81 -19.40
N ASN A 98 -9.49 17.53 -19.81
CA ASN A 98 -8.25 17.64 -19.05
C ASN A 98 -8.46 18.35 -17.70
N LEU A 99 -9.42 19.27 -17.59
CA LEU A 99 -9.70 19.94 -16.32
C LEU A 99 -10.18 18.93 -15.26
N ALA A 100 -11.15 18.06 -15.57
CA ALA A 100 -11.60 17.02 -14.65
C ALA A 100 -10.50 15.98 -14.38
N THR A 101 -9.72 15.61 -15.41
CA THR A 101 -8.58 14.70 -15.20
C THR A 101 -7.57 15.32 -14.23
N GLY A 102 -7.26 16.61 -14.36
CA GLY A 102 -6.35 17.33 -13.46
C GLY A 102 -6.85 17.34 -12.03
N VAL A 103 -8.16 17.57 -11.82
CA VAL A 103 -8.76 17.50 -10.47
C VAL A 103 -8.65 16.10 -9.88
N ILE A 104 -8.93 15.04 -10.65
CA ILE A 104 -8.82 13.65 -10.17
C ILE A 104 -7.38 13.30 -9.83
N VAL A 105 -6.42 13.64 -10.69
CA VAL A 105 -4.99 13.38 -10.45
C VAL A 105 -4.48 14.18 -9.26
N GLY A 106 -4.86 15.45 -9.13
CA GLY A 106 -4.51 16.29 -7.98
C GLY A 106 -5.08 15.75 -6.67
N ALA A 107 -6.36 15.34 -6.67
CA ALA A 107 -6.99 14.71 -5.52
C ALA A 107 -6.32 13.38 -5.14
N ALA A 108 -6.03 12.52 -6.13
CA ALA A 108 -5.33 11.26 -5.91
C ALA A 108 -3.93 11.48 -5.36
N ALA A 109 -3.16 12.42 -5.93
CA ALA A 109 -1.84 12.80 -5.43
C ALA A 109 -1.93 13.34 -3.98
N GLY A 110 -2.92 14.19 -3.69
CA GLY A 110 -3.18 14.69 -2.35
C GLY A 110 -3.49 13.57 -1.34
N VAL A 111 -4.32 12.60 -1.71
CA VAL A 111 -4.63 11.43 -0.88
C VAL A 111 -3.40 10.54 -0.67
N ILE A 112 -2.60 10.30 -1.71
CA ILE A 112 -1.38 9.49 -1.62
C ILE A 112 -0.35 10.17 -0.73
N ILE A 113 -0.05 11.45 -0.98
CA ILE A 113 0.92 12.21 -0.19
C ILE A 113 0.40 12.38 1.25
N GLY A 114 -0.86 12.76 1.43
CA GLY A 114 -1.47 12.90 2.75
C GLY A 114 -1.50 11.58 3.52
N GLY A 115 -1.86 10.48 2.87
CA GLY A 115 -1.83 9.14 3.44
C GLY A 115 -0.41 8.70 3.82
N ALA A 116 0.59 8.99 2.98
CA ALA A 116 1.99 8.72 3.31
C ALA A 116 2.46 9.57 4.49
N VAL A 117 2.21 10.88 4.49
CA VAL A 117 2.67 11.79 5.57
C VAL A 117 1.98 11.47 6.89
N LEU A 118 0.64 11.40 6.91
CA LEU A 118 -0.12 11.16 8.13
C LEU A 118 -0.02 9.70 8.60
N GLY A 119 -0.11 8.76 7.66
CA GLY A 119 -0.15 7.33 7.94
C GLY A 119 1.22 6.71 8.19
N THR A 120 2.30 7.27 7.63
CA THR A 120 3.65 6.72 7.80
C THR A 120 4.60 7.68 8.52
N LEU A 121 4.83 8.90 8.02
CA LEU A 121 5.87 9.77 8.60
C LEU A 121 5.51 10.21 10.02
N PHE A 122 4.29 10.69 10.25
CA PHE A 122 3.88 11.11 11.59
C PHE A 122 3.66 9.95 12.54
N SER A 123 3.14 8.80 12.08
CA SER A 123 2.98 7.63 12.92
C SER A 123 4.34 7.09 13.38
N GLN A 124 5.32 7.02 12.47
CA GLN A 124 6.69 6.62 12.80
C GLN A 124 7.39 7.65 13.71
N ALA A 125 7.23 8.95 13.43
CA ALA A 125 7.80 9.99 14.29
C ALA A 125 7.21 9.96 15.72
N ARG A 126 5.89 9.77 15.85
CA ARG A 126 5.23 9.63 17.16
C ARG A 126 5.69 8.36 17.87
N ALA A 127 5.78 7.23 17.17
CA ALA A 127 6.30 6.00 17.75
C ALA A 127 7.73 6.19 18.28
N ALA A 128 8.55 6.96 17.55
CA ALA A 128 9.91 7.29 17.97
C ALA A 128 9.94 8.19 19.22
N VAL A 129 9.06 9.18 19.31
CA VAL A 129 8.95 10.06 20.48
C VAL A 129 8.40 9.33 21.70
N ASN A 130 7.38 8.48 21.52
CA ASN A 130 6.73 7.74 22.61
C ASN A 130 7.69 6.78 23.33
N LEU A 131 8.81 6.40 22.72
CA LEU A 131 9.85 5.62 23.40
C LEU A 131 10.49 6.37 24.58
N PHE A 132 10.44 7.70 24.57
CA PHE A 132 10.95 8.59 25.62
C PHE A 132 9.88 9.08 26.62
N ASP A 133 8.64 8.62 26.50
CA ASP A 133 7.55 9.02 27.39
C ASP A 133 7.79 8.52 28.84
N PRO A 134 7.94 9.42 29.83
CA PRO A 134 8.19 9.05 31.22
C PRO A 134 7.01 8.34 31.90
N GLU A 135 5.77 8.57 31.44
CA GLU A 135 4.56 8.03 32.06
C GLU A 135 4.37 6.54 31.78
N LEU A 136 4.96 6.04 30.70
CA LEU A 136 4.88 4.63 30.32
C LEU A 136 5.90 3.73 31.06
N GLY A 137 6.54 4.25 32.10
CA GLY A 137 7.41 3.54 33.05
C GLY A 137 8.84 3.33 32.55
N VAL A 138 9.81 3.62 33.43
CA VAL A 138 11.23 3.32 33.22
C VAL A 138 11.46 1.83 33.48
N GLN A 139 11.06 0.98 32.52
CA GLN A 139 11.65 -0.34 32.44
C GLN A 139 13.09 -0.17 31.94
N THR A 140 14.06 -0.74 32.65
CA THR A 140 15.51 -0.51 32.45
C THR A 140 15.99 -0.76 31.02
N GLY A 141 15.30 -1.62 30.26
CA GLY A 141 15.60 -1.88 28.84
C GLY A 141 15.08 -0.81 27.87
N ARG A 142 14.01 -0.10 28.21
CA ARG A 142 13.35 0.84 27.29
C ARG A 142 14.19 2.07 26.97
N LEU A 143 14.93 2.59 27.95
CA LEU A 143 15.81 3.73 27.74
C LEU A 143 16.97 3.37 26.79
N VAL A 144 17.49 2.15 26.91
CA VAL A 144 18.54 1.63 26.01
C VAL A 144 18.00 1.53 24.59
N ASP A 145 16.80 0.96 24.42
CA ASP A 145 16.15 0.84 23.10
C ASP A 145 15.86 2.22 22.49
N ALA A 146 15.39 3.17 23.30
CA ALA A 146 15.11 4.54 22.86
C ALA A 146 16.39 5.26 22.39
N ILE A 147 17.49 5.16 23.16
CA ILE A 147 18.78 5.73 22.79
C ILE A 147 19.34 5.05 21.53
N PHE A 148 19.27 3.72 21.45
CA PHE A 148 19.73 2.98 20.29
C PHE A 148 18.97 3.39 19.02
N MET A 149 17.64 3.51 19.10
CA MET A 149 16.81 3.93 18.00
C MET A 149 17.05 5.40 17.62
N LEU A 150 17.28 6.30 18.59
CA LEU A 150 17.65 7.69 18.32
C LEU A 150 18.98 7.79 17.58
N ILE A 151 20.01 7.06 18.05
CA ILE A 151 21.33 7.02 17.40
C ILE A 151 21.21 6.44 15.98
N GLY A 152 20.47 5.33 15.81
CA GLY A 152 20.18 4.74 14.51
C GLY A 152 19.52 5.76 13.57
N THR A 153 18.48 6.43 14.04
CA THR A 153 17.73 7.43 13.24
C THR A 153 18.62 8.59 12.82
N ILE A 154 19.38 9.20 13.75
CA ILE A 154 20.27 10.32 13.46
C ILE A 154 21.35 9.90 12.46
N THR A 155 22.02 8.76 12.68
CA THR A 155 23.09 8.29 11.80
C THR A 155 22.58 7.91 10.41
N THR A 156 21.39 7.32 10.30
CA THR A 156 20.71 7.05 9.03
C THR A 156 20.33 8.34 8.30
N LEU A 157 19.82 9.36 8.99
CA LEU A 157 19.54 10.67 8.38
C LEU A 157 20.83 11.34 7.89
N MET A 158 21.91 11.27 8.66
CA MET A 158 23.22 11.77 8.24
C MET A 158 23.77 11.05 7.00
N TYR A 159 23.48 9.76 6.83
CA TYR A 159 23.83 9.01 5.62
C TYR A 159 23.14 9.61 4.38
N PHE A 160 21.84 9.89 4.46
CA PHE A 160 21.06 10.46 3.36
C PHE A 160 21.26 11.97 3.17
N GLN A 161 21.87 12.66 4.13
CA GLN A 161 22.19 14.08 3.98
C GLN A 161 23.26 14.27 2.91
N PHE A 162 22.87 14.90 1.79
CA PHE A 162 23.76 15.28 0.68
C PHE A 162 24.62 16.53 0.98
N GLY A 163 24.95 16.78 2.25
CA GLY A 163 25.67 17.97 2.75
C GLY A 163 27.17 17.98 2.47
N GLY A 164 27.58 17.63 1.25
CA GLY A 164 28.97 17.73 0.83
C GLY A 164 29.34 19.17 0.49
N VAL A 165 30.33 19.74 1.17
CA VAL A 165 30.88 21.05 0.80
C VAL A 165 31.55 20.91 -0.56
N ARG A 166 30.95 21.51 -1.59
CA ARG A 166 31.56 21.61 -2.92
C ARG A 166 32.61 22.72 -2.87
N ARG A 167 33.90 22.34 -2.90
CA ARG A 167 35.01 23.26 -3.16
C ARG A 167 35.42 23.09 -4.61
N THR A 168 35.44 24.20 -5.37
CA THR A 168 35.81 24.20 -6.79
C THR A 168 37.18 23.54 -6.98
N GLY A 169 37.25 22.49 -7.79
CA GLY A 169 38.50 21.78 -8.10
C GLY A 169 38.97 20.70 -7.11
N ARG A 170 38.18 20.34 -6.08
CA ARG A 170 38.47 19.18 -5.21
C ARG A 170 37.29 18.21 -5.13
N PRO A 171 37.53 16.89 -4.99
CA PRO A 171 36.46 15.95 -4.67
C PRO A 171 35.74 16.40 -3.40
N VAL A 172 34.43 16.15 -3.33
CA VAL A 172 33.57 16.58 -2.22
C VAL A 172 34.08 15.98 -0.92
N GLU A 173 34.72 16.80 -0.08
CA GLU A 173 35.27 16.38 1.20
C GLU A 173 34.21 16.53 2.31
N ARG A 174 33.84 15.40 2.93
CA ARG A 174 33.07 15.40 4.18
C ARG A 174 34.00 15.42 5.38
N PRO A 175 33.70 16.16 6.47
CA PRO A 175 34.45 16.12 7.71
C PRO A 175 34.63 14.69 8.23
N LYS A 176 35.77 14.39 8.89
CA LYS A 176 36.10 13.03 9.37
C LYS A 176 35.03 12.45 10.30
N ALA A 177 34.50 13.27 11.22
CA ALA A 177 33.41 12.86 12.12
C ALA A 177 32.14 12.46 11.34
N THR A 178 31.74 13.27 10.35
CA THR A 178 30.58 12.97 9.49
C THR A 178 30.76 11.66 8.72
N ARG A 179 31.99 11.32 8.29
CA ARG A 179 32.27 10.08 7.57
C ARG A 179 32.03 8.83 8.44
N PHE A 180 32.38 8.89 9.72
CA PHE A 180 32.11 7.80 10.67
C PHE A 180 30.61 7.61 10.89
N PHE A 181 29.87 8.67 11.23
CA PHE A 181 28.42 8.59 11.44
C PHE A 181 27.65 8.14 10.20
N VAL A 182 28.08 8.54 9.00
CA VAL A 182 27.53 8.06 7.72
C VAL A 182 27.80 6.55 7.55
N GLY A 183 28.97 6.06 7.96
CA GLY A 183 29.29 4.63 7.94
C GLY A 183 28.39 3.81 8.87
N VAL A 184 28.14 4.31 10.07
CA VAL A 184 27.19 3.71 11.02
C VAL A 184 25.78 3.71 10.43
N GLY A 185 25.31 4.83 9.87
CA GLY A 185 24.01 4.92 9.21
C GLY A 185 23.86 3.93 8.04
N LYS A 186 24.92 3.73 7.25
CA LYS A 186 24.95 2.73 6.17
C LYS A 186 24.80 1.31 6.71
N PHE A 187 25.44 0.99 7.84
CA PHE A 187 25.30 -0.31 8.49
C PHE A 187 23.85 -0.52 8.96
N PHE A 188 23.25 0.46 9.63
CA PHE A 188 21.84 0.40 10.02
C PHE A 188 20.91 0.14 8.82
N ILE A 189 21.10 0.88 7.72
CA ILE A 189 20.31 0.67 6.48
C ILE A 189 20.49 -0.76 5.96
N ALA A 190 21.73 -1.25 5.86
CA ALA A 190 22.01 -2.60 5.38
C ALA A 190 21.33 -3.67 6.24
N VAL A 191 21.40 -3.55 7.56
CA VAL A 191 20.74 -4.46 8.50
C VAL A 191 19.22 -4.38 8.35
N THR A 192 18.63 -3.18 8.27
CA THR A 192 17.18 -3.03 8.13
C THR A 192 16.65 -3.60 6.81
N LEU A 193 17.34 -3.37 5.69
CA LEU A 193 16.96 -3.93 4.39
C LEU A 193 17.12 -5.45 4.38
N GLY A 194 18.18 -5.96 5.01
CA GLY A 194 18.38 -7.41 5.19
C GLY A 194 17.26 -8.05 6.02
N ALA A 195 16.86 -7.41 7.13
CA ALA A 195 15.76 -7.88 7.97
C ALA A 195 14.42 -7.84 7.22
N LEU A 196 14.13 -6.77 6.48
CA LEU A 196 12.92 -6.69 5.65
C LEU A 196 12.90 -7.77 4.57
N PHE A 197 14.02 -8.00 3.89
CA PHE A 197 14.13 -9.05 2.87
C PHE A 197 13.93 -10.45 3.47
N ALA A 198 14.58 -10.75 4.60
CA ALA A 198 14.38 -12.00 5.33
C ALA A 198 12.92 -12.17 5.78
N GLY A 199 12.27 -11.09 6.24
CA GLY A 199 10.86 -11.07 6.61
C GLY A 199 9.95 -11.41 5.43
N VAL A 200 10.20 -10.84 4.25
CA VAL A 200 9.44 -11.15 3.03
C VAL A 200 9.61 -12.61 2.63
N ILE A 201 10.83 -13.15 2.66
CA ILE A 201 11.07 -14.59 2.37
C ILE A 201 10.35 -15.47 3.39
N SER A 202 10.49 -15.17 4.68
CA SER A 202 9.87 -15.95 5.75
C SER A 202 8.35 -15.95 5.64
N ALA A 203 7.74 -14.78 5.40
CA ALA A 203 6.30 -14.67 5.17
C ALA A 203 5.85 -15.43 3.92
N SER A 204 6.60 -15.33 2.82
CA SER A 204 6.29 -16.06 1.58
C SER A 204 6.36 -17.57 1.78
N MET A 205 7.38 -18.06 2.50
CA MET A 205 7.53 -19.47 2.84
C MET A 205 6.43 -19.95 3.79
N ALA A 206 6.05 -19.15 4.78
CA ALA A 206 4.95 -19.45 5.70
C ALA A 206 3.62 -19.58 4.95
N VAL A 207 3.31 -18.63 4.06
CA VAL A 207 2.10 -18.69 3.23
C VAL A 207 2.13 -19.90 2.31
N LEU A 208 3.27 -20.23 1.69
CA LEU A 208 3.39 -21.42 0.85
C LEU A 208 3.14 -22.71 1.65
N ALA A 209 3.74 -22.83 2.84
CA ALA A 209 3.55 -23.97 3.72
C ALA A 209 2.08 -24.11 4.15
N GLU A 210 1.43 -23.00 4.50
CA GLU A 210 0.00 -22.97 4.84
C GLU A 210 -0.87 -23.42 3.66
N ARG A 211 -0.61 -22.92 2.45
CA ARG A 211 -1.37 -23.31 1.25
C ARG A 211 -1.15 -24.76 0.86
N LEU A 212 0.07 -25.29 0.98
CA LEU A 212 0.35 -26.71 0.76
C LEU A 212 -0.32 -27.59 1.82
N GLY A 213 -0.26 -27.18 3.09
CA GLY A 213 -0.95 -27.87 4.19
C GLY A 213 -2.46 -27.91 3.97
N PHE A 214 -3.07 -26.79 3.55
CA PHE A 214 -4.48 -26.72 3.17
C PHE A 214 -4.83 -27.70 2.05
N LEU A 215 -4.01 -27.81 0.99
CA LEU A 215 -4.25 -28.76 -0.10
C LEU A 215 -4.18 -30.21 0.41
N VAL A 216 -3.16 -30.55 1.20
CA VAL A 216 -3.00 -31.92 1.75
C VAL A 216 -4.16 -32.27 2.69
N GLN A 217 -4.53 -31.36 3.59
CA GLN A 217 -5.64 -31.57 4.52
C GLN A 217 -6.97 -31.74 3.78
N THR A 218 -7.22 -30.92 2.77
CA THR A 218 -8.47 -31.00 1.99
C THR A 218 -8.50 -32.31 1.19
N ALA A 219 -7.41 -32.68 0.51
CA ALA A 219 -7.33 -33.94 -0.22
C ALA A 219 -7.54 -35.15 0.70
N THR A 220 -6.84 -35.21 1.85
CA THR A 220 -7.00 -36.31 2.82
C THR A 220 -8.39 -36.37 3.43
N SER A 221 -9.07 -35.23 3.60
CA SER A 221 -10.46 -35.17 4.07
C SER A 221 -11.48 -35.73 3.08
N TRP A 222 -11.15 -35.78 1.78
CA TRP A 222 -12.01 -36.40 0.76
C TRP A 222 -11.75 -37.90 0.57
N PHE A 223 -10.58 -38.39 0.99
CA PHE A 223 -10.21 -39.80 0.94
C PHE A 223 -10.62 -40.60 2.19
N ARG A 224 -11.03 -39.93 3.27
CA ARG A 224 -11.62 -40.55 4.47
C ARG A 224 -13.14 -40.47 4.42
#